data_AF-A0A3Q3LRR2-F1
#
_entry.id   AF-A0A3Q3LRR2-F1
#
_cell.length_a   1.000
_cell.length_b   1.000
_cell.length_c   1.000
_cell.angle_alpha   90.00
_cell.angle_beta   90.00
_cell.angle_gamma   90.00
#
_symmetry.space_group_name_H-M   'P 1'
#
loop_
_entity.id
_entity.type
_entity.pdbx_description
1 polymer ?
#
loop_
_entity_poly.entity_id
_entity_poly.type
_entity_poly.pdbx_seq_one_letter_code
_entity_poly.pdbx_strand_id
1 'polypeptide(L)'
;MMDAKDSIDPYSRPARRTQWIVSTLAYHYGLDRGVENEIIVLATGLDQYLQEIFHHIDYQGGGKIPVEDFNILCKVLGLNKDAEDTECAGVPDNLPSELTFRHFHAKLCGHFSTKAGCQYENGRLLVGKDSEHIETQIRLRSPLRRREKLLSVGVSEGSCSSAEGRHASGCRLGSCSKECYEEIVALEEAEDRVAKLEDENASLRELIEDMRAALQSSDARCLALQVGLWKSHSKHKPEEGCFVAQQKQSSPKSMSNTNLKSSTYSNLTSLQNLIQEIELLQNSRDRQVEEAMLCSQRLEKELWSSKETVAALEDCNQSLKREQVGMRRKVEEARQALLSGLSKVKELEAKASHVPALQRHIIQLESELLYYR
;
A
#
# COMPACT_ATOMS: atom_id res chain seq x y z
N MET A 1 -2.45 44.65 22.90
CA MET A 1 -1.31 44.17 22.07
C MET A 1 -1.77 42.87 21.44
N MET A 2 -2.04 42.91 20.14
CA MET A 2 -2.42 41.76 19.33
C MET A 2 -1.13 41.07 18.91
N ASP A 3 -0.89 39.84 19.37
CA ASP A 3 0.12 38.98 18.76
C ASP A 3 -0.53 38.24 17.58
N ALA A 4 -0.04 38.61 16.41
CA ALA A 4 -0.43 38.10 15.12
C ALA A 4 0.58 37.06 14.64
N LYS A 5 0.06 35.95 14.13
CA LYS A 5 0.66 34.92 13.23
C LYS A 5 0.56 33.48 13.75
N ASP A 6 -0.58 33.10 14.28
CA ASP A 6 -1.08 31.75 13.98
C ASP A 6 -1.69 31.81 12.58
N SER A 7 -0.91 31.41 11.57
CA SER A 7 -1.45 31.06 10.26
C SER A 7 -2.30 29.79 10.44
N ILE A 8 -3.53 29.99 10.90
CA ILE A 8 -4.52 28.94 11.13
C ILE A 8 -4.77 28.25 9.80
N ASP A 9 -4.31 27.01 9.69
CA ASP A 9 -4.78 26.04 8.70
C ASP A 9 -6.31 25.92 8.88
N PRO A 10 -7.13 26.39 7.93
CA PRO A 10 -8.59 26.32 8.03
C PRO A 10 -9.11 24.87 8.08
N TYR A 11 -8.23 23.89 7.85
CA TYR A 11 -8.52 22.47 7.74
C TYR A 11 -7.65 21.62 8.66
N SER A 12 -7.26 22.17 9.83
CA SER A 12 -6.47 21.52 10.90
C SER A 12 -6.43 20.00 10.75
N ARG A 13 -5.34 19.55 10.12
CA ARG A 13 -4.84 18.19 9.86
C ARG A 13 -5.84 17.04 10.15
N PRO A 14 -6.24 16.25 9.15
CA PRO A 14 -6.49 14.84 9.38
C PRO A 14 -5.20 14.25 9.96
N ALA A 15 -5.19 14.03 11.28
CA ALA A 15 -4.04 13.57 12.02
C ALA A 15 -3.37 12.39 11.30
N ARG A 16 -2.07 12.53 11.04
CA ARG A 16 -1.14 11.54 10.47
C ARG A 16 -1.21 11.18 8.97
N ARG A 17 -2.28 11.50 8.21
CA ARG A 17 -2.47 10.87 6.88
C ARG A 17 -1.59 11.46 5.76
N THR A 18 -1.39 12.78 5.70
CA THR A 18 -0.65 13.45 4.60
C THR A 18 0.86 13.60 4.82
N GLN A 19 1.40 13.01 5.89
CA GLN A 19 2.84 13.01 6.17
C GLN A 19 3.55 11.77 5.64
N TRP A 20 2.83 10.80 5.06
CA TRP A 20 3.43 9.55 4.58
C TRP A 20 4.51 9.82 3.54
N ILE A 21 4.25 10.64 2.52
CA ILE A 21 5.27 10.95 1.52
C ILE A 21 6.51 11.64 2.12
N VAL A 22 6.33 12.49 3.14
CA VAL A 22 7.44 13.18 3.82
C VAL A 22 8.28 12.17 4.60
N SER A 23 7.65 11.28 5.36
CA SER A 23 8.34 10.21 6.09
C SER A 23 9.04 9.22 5.14
N THR A 24 8.37 8.87 4.04
CA THR A 24 8.90 8.00 2.99
C THR A 24 10.15 8.62 2.34
N LEU A 25 10.10 9.91 1.99
CA LEU A 25 11.24 10.65 1.44
C LEU A 25 12.37 10.77 2.48
N ALA A 26 12.05 11.13 3.73
CA ALA A 26 13.06 11.21 4.79
C ALA A 26 13.77 9.87 5.02
N TYR A 27 13.04 8.75 5.01
CA TYR A 27 13.60 7.41 5.08
C TYR A 27 14.49 7.09 3.87
N HIS A 28 14.01 7.36 2.66
CA HIS A 28 14.74 7.10 1.41
C HIS A 28 16.07 7.88 1.34
N TYR A 29 16.12 9.10 1.90
CA TYR A 29 17.33 9.93 1.96
C TYR A 29 18.13 9.76 3.27
N GLY A 30 17.76 8.82 4.14
CA GLY A 30 18.50 8.52 5.38
C GLY A 30 18.49 9.64 6.42
N LEU A 31 17.54 10.58 6.33
CA LEU A 31 17.43 11.76 7.17
C LEU A 31 16.82 11.49 8.55
N ASP A 32 16.01 10.44 8.66
CA ASP A 32 15.30 10.13 9.89
C ASP A 32 15.32 8.62 10.16
N ARG A 33 16.00 8.21 11.25
CA ARG A 33 15.88 6.87 11.84
C ARG A 33 14.85 6.84 12.99
N GLY A 34 14.10 7.93 13.21
CA GLY A 34 13.48 8.25 14.50
C GLY A 34 11.95 8.36 14.56
N VAL A 35 11.20 8.06 13.50
CA VAL A 35 9.73 7.92 13.61
C VAL A 35 9.36 6.44 13.62
N GLU A 36 8.58 6.01 14.62
CA GLU A 36 8.08 4.63 14.70
C GLU A 36 7.36 4.27 13.40
N ASN A 37 8.00 3.36 12.70
CA ASN A 37 7.76 2.96 11.32
C ASN A 37 6.48 2.12 11.22
N GLU A 38 5.34 2.76 11.00
CA GLU A 38 4.13 2.02 10.64
C GLU A 38 4.10 1.64 9.15
N ILE A 39 4.85 2.32 8.26
CA ILE A 39 4.77 2.04 6.81
C ILE A 39 6.09 2.22 6.01
N ILE A 40 7.20 1.57 6.43
CA ILE A 40 8.46 1.51 5.62
C ILE A 40 8.22 0.97 4.21
N VAL A 41 7.20 0.13 4.01
CA VAL A 41 6.90 -0.48 2.72
C VAL A 41 6.59 0.57 1.63
N LEU A 42 6.11 1.77 1.97
CA LEU A 42 5.86 2.83 0.99
C LEU A 42 7.13 3.44 0.38
N ALA A 43 8.30 3.22 1.00
CA ALA A 43 9.58 3.68 0.46
C ALA A 43 10.04 2.85 -0.74
N THR A 44 9.55 1.62 -0.85
CA THR A 44 9.70 0.84 -2.07
C THR A 44 8.76 1.42 -3.14
N GLY A 45 9.28 1.61 -4.36
CA GLY A 45 8.49 2.23 -5.44
C GLY A 45 8.21 3.72 -5.25
N LEU A 46 9.09 4.46 -4.56
CA LEU A 46 8.95 5.90 -4.31
C LEU A 46 8.65 6.71 -5.59
N ASP A 47 9.33 6.40 -6.70
CA ASP A 47 9.10 7.11 -7.96
C ASP A 47 7.67 6.92 -8.49
N GLN A 48 7.12 5.72 -8.35
CA GLN A 48 5.72 5.43 -8.71
C GLN A 48 4.77 6.22 -7.80
N TYR A 49 5.09 6.32 -6.52
CA TYR A 49 4.30 7.11 -5.58
C TYR A 49 4.30 8.60 -5.93
N LEU A 50 5.48 9.16 -6.20
CA LEU A 50 5.62 10.56 -6.65
C LEU A 50 4.89 10.81 -7.97
N GLN A 51 4.89 9.84 -8.87
CA GLN A 51 4.18 9.91 -10.14
C GLN A 51 2.66 9.91 -9.93
N GLU A 52 2.15 9.11 -8.99
CA GLU A 52 0.73 9.08 -8.64
C GLU A 52 0.26 10.41 -8.03
N ILE A 53 1.08 11.02 -7.15
CA ILE A 53 0.83 12.38 -6.61
C ILE A 53 0.79 13.39 -7.75
N PHE A 54 1.77 13.37 -8.64
CA PHE A 54 1.81 14.26 -9.80
C PHE A 54 0.57 14.10 -10.68
N HIS A 55 0.17 12.85 -10.96
CA HIS A 55 -0.98 12.55 -11.81
C HIS A 55 -2.30 13.03 -11.20
N HIS A 56 -2.48 12.91 -9.89
CA HIS A 56 -3.70 13.39 -9.24
C HIS A 56 -3.77 14.92 -9.13
N ILE A 57 -2.63 15.60 -9.04
CA ILE A 57 -2.59 17.07 -9.13
C ILE A 57 -2.88 17.52 -10.58
N ASP A 58 -2.29 16.84 -11.57
CA ASP A 58 -2.60 17.00 -12.99
C ASP A 58 -3.83 16.18 -13.40
N TYR A 59 -4.98 16.45 -12.78
CA TYR A 59 -6.23 15.73 -13.06
C TYR A 59 -6.68 15.79 -14.54
N GLN A 60 -6.15 16.75 -15.31
CA GLN A 60 -6.44 16.91 -16.74
C GLN A 60 -5.55 16.02 -17.62
N GLY A 61 -4.47 15.45 -17.06
CA GLY A 61 -3.53 14.59 -17.78
C GLY A 61 -2.67 15.37 -18.79
N GLY A 62 -2.41 16.65 -18.55
CA GLY A 62 -1.62 17.50 -19.45
C GLY A 62 -0.11 17.21 -19.45
N GLY A 63 0.36 16.33 -18.55
CA GLY A 63 1.78 16.07 -18.29
C GLY A 63 2.48 17.21 -17.55
N LYS A 64 1.71 18.15 -17.00
CA LYS A 64 2.19 19.42 -16.46
C LYS A 64 1.33 19.91 -15.31
N ILE A 65 1.96 20.41 -14.25
CA ILE A 65 1.29 21.04 -13.11
C ILE A 65 1.66 22.52 -13.02
N PRO A 66 0.73 23.44 -12.71
CA PRO A 66 1.06 24.82 -12.40
C PRO A 66 2.01 24.92 -11.18
N VAL A 67 2.93 25.88 -11.21
CA VAL A 67 3.84 26.15 -10.08
C VAL A 67 3.10 26.46 -8.79
N GLU A 68 1.95 27.12 -8.89
CA GLU A 68 1.12 27.46 -7.75
C GLU A 68 0.66 26.20 -7.00
N ASP A 69 0.30 25.15 -7.73
CA ASP A 69 -0.19 23.89 -7.17
C ASP A 69 0.95 23.15 -6.47
N PHE A 70 2.16 23.19 -7.05
CA PHE A 70 3.36 22.66 -6.41
C PHE A 70 3.71 23.42 -5.11
N ASN A 71 3.63 24.75 -5.13
CA ASN A 71 3.91 25.56 -3.96
C ASN A 71 2.90 25.31 -2.83
N ILE A 72 1.62 25.12 -3.18
CA ILE A 72 0.57 24.72 -2.23
C ILE A 72 0.88 23.33 -1.66
N LEU A 73 1.26 22.36 -2.50
CA LEU A 73 1.69 21.04 -2.04
C LEU A 73 2.83 21.15 -1.03
N CYS A 74 3.86 21.95 -1.33
CA CYS A 74 4.99 22.16 -0.39
C CYS A 74 4.55 22.79 0.93
N LYS A 75 3.53 23.68 0.92
CA LYS A 75 2.92 24.22 2.16
C LYS A 75 2.19 23.14 2.95
N VAL A 76 1.38 22.32 2.26
CA VAL A 76 0.63 21.19 2.85
C VAL A 76 1.57 20.18 3.50
N LEU A 77 2.69 19.87 2.83
CA LEU A 77 3.72 18.97 3.34
C LEU A 77 4.61 19.61 4.42
N GLY A 78 4.49 20.92 4.66
CA GLY A 78 5.29 21.63 5.66
C GLY A 78 6.75 21.90 5.26
N LEU A 79 7.08 21.82 3.97
CA LEU A 79 8.45 21.96 3.45
C LEU A 79 8.90 23.43 3.27
N ASN A 80 7.99 24.39 3.43
CA ASN A 80 8.26 25.82 3.20
C ASN A 80 8.78 26.60 4.42
N LYS A 81 9.09 25.94 5.55
CA LYS A 81 9.49 26.64 6.80
C LYS A 81 10.99 26.92 6.94
N ASP A 82 11.84 26.36 6.09
CA ASP A 82 13.30 26.44 6.24
C ASP A 82 13.97 27.40 5.22
N ALA A 83 13.21 28.14 4.41
CA ALA A 83 13.76 28.98 3.33
C ALA A 83 14.32 30.35 3.77
N GLU A 84 14.22 30.71 5.06
CA GLU A 84 14.75 31.98 5.58
C GLU A 84 16.17 31.85 6.18
N ASP A 85 16.70 30.63 6.40
CA ASP A 85 17.93 30.43 7.18
C ASP A 85 19.08 29.69 6.47
N THR A 86 19.09 29.55 5.14
CA THR A 86 20.29 28.99 4.47
C THR A 86 20.57 29.63 3.11
N GLU A 87 21.48 30.60 3.14
CA GLU A 87 22.18 31.10 1.96
C GLU A 87 23.03 29.98 1.30
N CYS A 88 23.04 30.01 -0.04
CA CYS A 88 23.94 29.31 -0.98
C CYS A 88 23.67 27.80 -1.23
N ALA A 89 23.63 27.30 -2.47
CA ALA A 89 24.02 27.86 -3.77
C ALA A 89 23.37 27.08 -4.93
N GLY A 90 23.00 27.80 -6.01
CA GLY A 90 23.00 27.24 -7.36
C GLY A 90 21.64 26.92 -8.02
N VAL A 91 20.77 27.93 -8.18
CA VAL A 91 20.15 28.35 -9.46
C VAL A 91 19.00 29.32 -9.11
N PRO A 92 19.07 30.59 -9.54
CA PRO A 92 18.06 31.58 -9.23
C PRO A 92 16.74 31.28 -9.96
N ASP A 93 15.67 31.73 -9.32
CA ASP A 93 14.28 31.79 -9.77
C ASP A 93 14.12 32.15 -11.25
N ASN A 94 13.91 31.13 -12.07
CA ASN A 94 13.05 31.20 -13.26
C ASN A 94 12.31 29.87 -13.34
N LEU A 95 11.40 29.67 -12.38
CA LEU A 95 10.58 28.48 -12.42
C LEU A 95 9.63 28.58 -13.61
N PRO A 96 9.62 27.62 -14.55
CA PRO A 96 8.65 27.61 -15.62
C PRO A 96 7.26 27.66 -15.01
N SER A 97 6.31 28.43 -15.57
CA SER A 97 4.94 28.55 -15.05
C SER A 97 4.23 27.21 -14.88
N GLU A 98 4.71 26.18 -15.59
CA GLU A 98 4.24 24.80 -15.53
C GLU A 98 5.42 23.83 -15.32
N LEU A 99 5.31 22.92 -14.38
CA LEU A 99 6.30 21.89 -14.04
C LEU A 99 5.93 20.56 -14.69
N THR A 100 6.89 19.92 -15.37
CA THR A 100 6.76 18.51 -15.77
C THR A 100 7.11 17.58 -14.60
N PHE A 101 6.78 16.29 -14.70
CA PHE A 101 7.11 15.30 -13.66
C PHE A 101 8.59 15.31 -13.25
N ARG A 102 9.50 15.46 -14.23
CA ARG A 102 10.95 15.54 -13.95
C ARG A 102 11.31 16.74 -13.07
N HIS A 103 10.69 17.90 -13.30
CA HIS A 103 10.93 19.10 -12.50
C HIS A 103 10.26 19.01 -11.12
N PHE A 104 9.05 18.46 -11.06
CA PHE A 104 8.33 18.16 -9.82
C PHE A 104 9.17 17.25 -8.91
N HIS A 105 9.64 16.13 -9.46
CA HIS A 105 10.46 15.14 -8.76
C HIS A 105 11.74 15.75 -8.24
N ALA A 106 12.52 16.41 -9.11
CA ALA A 106 13.80 17.03 -8.74
C ALA A 106 13.63 18.07 -7.62
N LYS A 107 12.57 18.90 -7.68
CA LYS A 107 12.31 19.90 -6.65
C LYS A 107 11.90 19.28 -5.33
N LEU A 108 10.95 18.35 -5.34
CA LEU A 108 10.45 17.74 -4.11
C LEU A 108 11.55 16.93 -3.41
N CYS A 109 12.32 16.14 -4.17
CA CYS A 109 13.48 15.41 -3.68
C CYS A 109 14.63 16.33 -3.23
N GLY A 110 14.78 17.50 -3.86
CA GLY A 110 15.79 18.51 -3.51
C GLY A 110 15.67 19.03 -2.08
N HIS A 111 14.46 19.12 -1.52
CA HIS A 111 14.24 19.50 -0.12
C HIS A 111 14.88 18.51 0.88
N PHE A 112 14.99 17.23 0.50
CA PHE A 112 15.55 16.18 1.34
C PHE A 112 17.03 15.95 1.02
N SER A 113 17.43 16.05 -0.25
CA SER A 113 18.84 15.87 -0.67
C SER A 113 19.77 16.92 -0.05
N THR A 114 19.33 18.19 -0.04
CA THR A 114 20.10 19.32 0.54
C THR A 114 20.30 19.16 2.05
N LYS A 115 19.28 18.62 2.75
CA LYS A 115 19.32 18.36 4.19
C LYS A 115 20.16 17.12 4.54
N ALA A 116 20.29 16.17 3.60
CA ALA A 116 21.00 14.91 3.77
C ALA A 116 22.49 14.97 3.41
N GLY A 117 22.95 16.07 2.81
CA GLY A 117 24.32 16.20 2.30
C GLY A 117 24.64 15.29 1.10
N CYS A 118 23.62 14.67 0.48
CA CYS A 118 23.79 13.80 -0.68
C CYS A 118 23.67 14.62 -1.97
N GLN A 119 24.75 14.73 -2.74
CA GLN A 119 24.73 15.37 -4.05
C GLN A 119 23.88 14.55 -5.02
N TYR A 120 22.79 15.15 -5.52
CA TYR A 120 21.89 14.56 -6.51
C TYR A 120 22.49 14.69 -7.93
N GLU A 121 23.66 14.12 -8.16
CA GLU A 121 24.28 14.18 -9.49
C GLU A 121 23.65 13.15 -10.43
N ASN A 122 23.07 13.66 -11.54
CA ASN A 122 22.69 12.90 -12.74
C ASN A 122 21.52 11.90 -12.64
N GLY A 123 20.45 12.26 -11.93
CA GLY A 123 19.11 11.70 -12.20
C GLY A 123 18.93 10.19 -11.95
N ARG A 124 19.91 9.53 -11.35
CA ARG A 124 19.83 8.23 -10.69
C ARG A 124 20.85 8.23 -9.55
N LEU A 125 20.41 8.09 -8.30
CA LEU A 125 21.31 7.96 -7.16
C LEU A 125 21.18 6.61 -6.45
N LEU A 126 22.36 6.15 -6.05
CA LEU A 126 22.77 4.91 -5.36
C LEU A 126 21.67 4.15 -4.62
N VAL A 127 21.19 3.10 -5.29
CA VAL A 127 20.55 1.94 -4.67
C VAL A 127 21.58 1.34 -3.70
N GLY A 128 21.26 1.33 -2.39
CA GLY A 128 22.08 0.64 -1.40
C GLY A 128 22.24 -0.84 -1.76
N LYS A 129 23.34 -1.47 -1.35
CA LYS A 129 23.68 -2.87 -1.71
C LYS A 129 22.59 -3.90 -1.39
N ASP A 130 21.59 -3.53 -0.58
CA ASP A 130 20.49 -4.40 -0.16
C ASP A 130 19.26 -4.36 -1.10
N SER A 131 19.22 -3.46 -2.09
CA SER A 131 18.10 -3.30 -3.03
C SER A 131 18.40 -3.72 -4.49
N GLU A 132 19.52 -4.41 -4.71
CA GLU A 132 19.96 -4.87 -6.05
C GLU A 132 19.10 -6.00 -6.65
N HIS A 133 18.16 -6.59 -5.90
CA HIS A 133 17.38 -7.77 -6.34
C HIS A 133 15.96 -7.47 -6.86
N ILE A 134 15.54 -6.21 -6.97
CA ILE A 134 14.15 -5.89 -7.39
C ILE A 134 14.08 -5.31 -8.82
N GLU A 135 15.19 -4.83 -9.40
CA GLU A 135 15.14 -4.08 -10.66
C GLU A 135 15.49 -4.87 -11.95
N THR A 136 15.89 -6.14 -11.87
CA THR A 136 16.23 -6.94 -13.09
C THR A 136 15.10 -7.81 -13.65
N GLN A 137 13.83 -7.59 -13.27
CA GLN A 137 12.68 -8.25 -13.93
C GLN A 137 11.63 -7.29 -14.50
N ILE A 138 11.97 -6.00 -14.70
CA ILE A 138 11.17 -5.12 -15.56
C ILE A 138 11.58 -5.34 -17.02
N ARG A 139 11.34 -6.55 -17.51
CA ARG A 139 11.33 -6.83 -18.95
C ARG A 139 10.18 -7.79 -19.24
N LEU A 140 9.15 -7.20 -19.86
CA LEU A 140 8.03 -7.86 -20.54
C LEU A 140 7.00 -8.57 -19.65
N ARG A 141 6.01 -7.81 -19.18
CA ARG A 141 4.65 -8.34 -19.01
C ARG A 141 3.67 -7.50 -19.83
N SER A 142 3.57 -7.83 -21.11
CA SER A 142 2.39 -7.53 -21.93
C SER A 142 1.23 -8.45 -21.49
N PRO A 143 -0.04 -8.01 -21.59
CA PRO A 143 -1.19 -8.78 -21.13
C PRO A 143 -1.43 -9.98 -22.05
N LEU A 144 -1.00 -11.18 -21.65
CA LEU A 144 -1.26 -12.42 -22.38
C LEU A 144 -2.44 -13.18 -21.77
N ARG A 145 -3.56 -13.01 -22.46
CA ARG A 145 -4.73 -13.86 -22.65
C ARG A 145 -4.86 -15.15 -21.82
N ARG A 146 -6.07 -15.31 -21.26
CA ARG A 146 -6.71 -16.57 -20.86
C ARG A 146 -6.37 -17.69 -21.85
N ARG A 147 -5.79 -18.77 -21.35
CA ARG A 147 -5.91 -20.09 -21.97
C ARG A 147 -6.66 -20.99 -21.00
N GLU A 148 -7.94 -21.12 -21.28
CA GLU A 148 -8.84 -22.17 -20.83
C GLU A 148 -8.17 -23.53 -21.10
N LYS A 149 -7.90 -24.32 -20.05
CA LYS A 149 -7.41 -25.70 -20.19
C LYS A 149 -8.60 -26.62 -20.02
N LEU A 150 -9.17 -27.00 -21.17
CA LEU A 150 -10.10 -28.09 -21.31
C LEU A 150 -9.48 -29.37 -20.75
N LEU A 151 -10.28 -30.06 -19.93
CA LEU A 151 -10.10 -31.44 -19.55
C LEU A 151 -9.96 -32.29 -20.82
N SER A 152 -8.91 -33.09 -20.90
CA SER A 152 -8.84 -34.18 -21.89
C SER A 152 -8.16 -35.38 -21.27
N VAL A 153 -9.01 -36.36 -21.01
CA VAL A 153 -8.71 -37.78 -20.83
C VAL A 153 -7.84 -38.25 -21.99
N GLY A 154 -6.74 -38.94 -21.68
CA GLY A 154 -5.85 -39.51 -22.69
C GLY A 154 -4.80 -40.42 -22.05
N VAL A 155 -5.12 -41.70 -21.99
CA VAL A 155 -4.22 -42.82 -21.71
C VAL A 155 -3.10 -42.85 -22.75
N SER A 156 -1.82 -42.92 -22.35
CA SER A 156 -0.82 -43.84 -22.91
C SER A 156 0.57 -43.66 -22.33
N GLU A 157 1.23 -44.82 -22.24
CA GLU A 157 2.57 -45.15 -21.80
C GLU A 157 3.71 -44.43 -22.57
N GLY A 158 4.86 -44.30 -21.91
CA GLY A 158 6.14 -44.61 -22.55
C GLY A 158 7.11 -43.47 -22.87
N SER A 159 8.25 -43.51 -22.16
CA SER A 159 9.62 -43.19 -22.60
C SER A 159 10.21 -41.79 -22.34
N CYS A 160 11.44 -41.83 -21.82
CA CYS A 160 12.28 -40.76 -21.28
C CYS A 160 13.24 -40.13 -22.31
N SER A 161 13.70 -38.91 -22.02
CA SER A 161 15.08 -38.36 -22.18
C SER A 161 15.01 -36.82 -22.07
N SER A 162 15.88 -36.05 -21.44
CA SER A 162 17.09 -36.21 -20.61
C SER A 162 17.39 -34.82 -20.00
N ALA A 163 17.87 -34.74 -18.76
CA ALA A 163 18.77 -33.66 -18.31
C ALA A 163 19.45 -34.06 -16.99
N GLU A 164 20.72 -34.42 -17.09
CA GLU A 164 21.61 -34.77 -15.97
C GLU A 164 22.01 -33.52 -15.17
N GLY A 165 22.00 -33.63 -13.83
CA GLY A 165 22.37 -32.53 -12.95
C GLY A 165 22.46 -32.83 -11.46
N ARG A 166 23.39 -33.71 -11.07
CA ARG A 166 24.14 -33.77 -9.79
C ARG A 166 23.48 -34.36 -8.52
N HIS A 167 23.98 -35.56 -8.20
CA HIS A 167 24.32 -36.10 -6.88
C HIS A 167 23.24 -36.13 -5.78
N ALA A 168 22.49 -37.23 -5.74
CA ALA A 168 22.18 -37.92 -4.50
C ALA A 168 22.46 -39.42 -4.67
N SER A 169 22.89 -40.03 -3.57
CA SER A 169 23.51 -41.33 -3.38
C SER A 169 22.89 -42.48 -4.20
N GLY A 170 23.75 -43.26 -4.84
CA GLY A 170 23.34 -44.41 -5.65
C GLY A 170 22.67 -45.51 -4.84
N CYS A 171 21.41 -45.81 -5.18
CA CYS A 171 20.80 -47.08 -4.87
C CYS A 171 20.75 -47.89 -6.18
N ARG A 172 21.50 -48.99 -6.27
CA ARG A 172 21.37 -49.93 -7.40
C ARG A 172 19.93 -50.46 -7.37
N LEU A 173 19.24 -50.42 -8.52
CA LEU A 173 17.93 -51.04 -8.70
C LEU A 173 17.98 -52.49 -8.19
N GLY A 174 17.30 -52.77 -7.07
CA GLY A 174 17.10 -54.14 -6.56
C GLY A 174 17.29 -54.38 -5.05
N SER A 175 17.65 -53.39 -4.23
CA SER A 175 17.82 -53.60 -2.77
C SER A 175 17.57 -52.37 -1.88
N CYS A 176 16.59 -51.52 -2.21
CA CYS A 176 16.18 -50.42 -1.32
C CYS A 176 15.39 -51.02 -0.13
N SER A 177 15.87 -50.79 1.09
CA SER A 177 15.17 -51.17 2.32
C SER A 177 13.84 -50.40 2.42
N LYS A 178 12.88 -50.91 3.20
CA LYS A 178 11.60 -50.24 3.43
C LYS A 178 11.78 -48.78 3.91
N GLU A 179 12.80 -48.56 4.72
CA GLU A 179 13.20 -47.25 5.26
C GLU A 179 13.65 -46.26 4.16
N CYS A 180 14.31 -46.74 3.11
CA CYS A 180 14.75 -45.93 1.96
C CYS A 180 13.55 -45.44 1.11
N TYR A 181 12.49 -46.26 0.98
CA TYR A 181 11.23 -45.82 0.36
C TYR A 181 10.47 -44.82 1.23
N GLU A 182 10.43 -45.05 2.54
CA GLU A 182 9.78 -44.14 3.50
C GLU A 182 10.48 -42.76 3.51
N GLU A 183 11.82 -42.71 3.38
CA GLU A 183 12.59 -41.46 3.28
C GLU A 183 12.33 -40.70 1.96
N ILE A 184 12.27 -41.40 0.82
CA ILE A 184 11.96 -40.77 -0.48
C ILE A 184 10.56 -40.16 -0.47
N VAL A 185 9.56 -40.90 0.03
CA VAL A 185 8.18 -40.38 0.15
C VAL A 185 8.12 -39.18 1.08
N ALA A 186 8.85 -39.20 2.20
CA ALA A 186 8.90 -38.06 3.12
C ALA A 186 9.57 -36.81 2.52
N LEU A 187 10.58 -37.00 1.65
CA LEU A 187 11.22 -35.92 0.90
C LEU A 187 10.28 -35.33 -0.15
N GLU A 188 9.60 -36.16 -0.94
CA GLU A 188 8.59 -35.70 -1.92
C GLU A 188 7.48 -34.90 -1.22
N GLU A 189 6.96 -35.38 -0.08
CA GLU A 189 5.98 -34.64 0.73
C GLU A 189 6.54 -33.33 1.32
N ALA A 190 7.85 -33.26 1.59
CA ALA A 190 8.48 -32.02 2.06
C ALA A 190 8.65 -31.02 0.91
N GLU A 191 9.04 -31.47 -0.27
CA GLU A 191 9.14 -30.65 -1.48
C GLU A 191 7.79 -30.05 -1.87
N ASP A 192 6.71 -30.85 -1.86
CA ASP A 192 5.34 -30.37 -2.12
C ASP A 192 4.90 -29.30 -1.10
N ARG A 193 5.27 -29.46 0.18
CA ARG A 193 5.00 -28.47 1.23
C ARG A 193 5.79 -27.18 1.01
N VAL A 194 7.04 -27.27 0.58
CA VAL A 194 7.87 -26.10 0.27
C VAL A 194 7.29 -25.36 -0.94
N ALA A 195 6.95 -26.07 -2.03
CA ALA A 195 6.34 -25.47 -3.20
C ALA A 195 5.05 -24.72 -2.85
N LYS A 196 4.19 -25.31 -2.01
CA LYS A 196 2.97 -24.64 -1.54
C LYS A 196 3.27 -23.37 -0.72
N LEU A 197 4.27 -23.41 0.16
CA LEU A 197 4.68 -22.23 0.92
C LEU A 197 5.31 -21.15 0.02
N GLU A 198 5.99 -21.53 -1.05
CA GLU A 198 6.52 -20.59 -2.04
C GLU A 198 5.40 -19.87 -2.79
N ASP A 199 4.36 -20.61 -3.19
CA ASP A 199 3.15 -20.05 -3.82
C ASP A 199 2.37 -19.13 -2.87
N GLU A 200 2.21 -19.52 -1.59
CA GLU A 200 1.59 -18.68 -0.57
C GLU A 200 2.43 -17.40 -0.34
N ASN A 201 3.76 -17.50 -0.27
CA ASN A 201 4.63 -16.34 -0.15
C ASN A 201 4.57 -15.43 -1.39
N ALA A 202 4.47 -15.99 -2.60
CA ALA A 202 4.26 -15.22 -3.82
C ALA A 202 2.94 -14.45 -3.77
N SER A 203 1.86 -15.13 -3.35
CA SER A 203 0.53 -14.53 -3.18
C SER A 203 0.52 -13.42 -2.12
N LEU A 204 1.24 -13.60 -1.02
CA LEU A 204 1.39 -12.58 0.02
C LEU A 204 2.19 -11.37 -0.47
N ARG A 205 3.23 -11.57 -1.28
CA ARG A 205 3.98 -10.46 -1.89
C ARG A 205 3.10 -9.65 -2.84
N GLU A 206 2.27 -10.30 -3.64
CA GLU A 206 1.30 -9.63 -4.52
C GLU A 206 0.28 -8.82 -3.70
N LEU A 207 -0.29 -9.41 -2.65
CA LEU A 207 -1.23 -8.72 -1.76
C LEU A 207 -0.60 -7.48 -1.10
N ILE A 208 0.65 -7.58 -0.63
CA ILE A 208 1.36 -6.44 -0.03
C ILE A 208 1.57 -5.33 -1.06
N GLU A 209 1.90 -5.69 -2.30
CA GLU A 209 2.07 -4.74 -3.40
C GLU A 209 0.76 -4.03 -3.75
N ASP A 210 -0.35 -4.76 -3.82
CA ASP A 210 -1.69 -4.19 -4.04
C ASP A 210 -2.09 -3.24 -2.89
N MET A 211 -1.85 -3.65 -1.64
CA MET A 211 -2.10 -2.80 -0.47
C MET A 211 -1.22 -1.55 -0.49
N ARG A 212 0.06 -1.68 -0.88
CA ARG A 212 0.99 -0.54 -1.03
C ARG A 212 0.47 0.44 -2.07
N ALA A 213 0.14 -0.04 -3.28
CA ALA A 213 -0.35 0.78 -4.37
C ALA A 213 -1.67 1.48 -4.00
N ALA A 214 -2.60 0.77 -3.34
CA ALA A 214 -3.85 1.34 -2.87
C ALA A 214 -3.64 2.46 -1.83
N LEU A 215 -2.71 2.28 -0.90
CA LEU A 215 -2.37 3.30 0.09
C LEU A 215 -1.71 4.53 -0.56
N GLN A 216 -0.74 4.33 -1.45
CA GLN A 216 -0.06 5.40 -2.19
C GLN A 216 -1.05 6.21 -3.02
N SER A 217 -1.93 5.54 -3.78
CA SER A 217 -2.96 6.22 -4.59
C SER A 217 -4.01 6.91 -3.73
N SER A 218 -4.39 6.33 -2.58
CA SER A 218 -5.30 6.98 -1.64
C SER A 218 -4.71 8.28 -1.08
N ASP A 219 -3.45 8.26 -0.61
CA ASP A 219 -2.81 9.47 -0.09
C ASP A 219 -2.57 10.50 -1.19
N ALA A 220 -2.15 10.07 -2.39
CA ALA A 220 -1.98 10.95 -3.54
C ALA A 220 -3.28 11.70 -3.91
N ARG A 221 -4.44 11.01 -3.88
CA ARG A 221 -5.75 11.65 -4.06
C ARG A 221 -6.07 12.63 -2.93
N CYS A 222 -5.79 12.28 -1.68
CA CYS A 222 -5.99 13.17 -0.54
C CYS A 222 -5.14 14.45 -0.66
N LEU A 223 -3.87 14.31 -1.04
CA LEU A 223 -2.95 15.44 -1.26
C LEU A 223 -3.45 16.35 -2.38
N ALA A 224 -3.87 15.79 -3.52
CA ALA A 224 -4.40 16.57 -4.63
C ALA A 224 -5.68 17.32 -4.26
N LEU A 225 -6.60 16.68 -3.52
CA LEU A 225 -7.80 17.33 -2.99
C LEU A 225 -7.45 18.47 -2.04
N GLN A 226 -6.48 18.27 -1.14
CA GLN A 226 -6.03 19.30 -0.23
C GLN A 226 -5.42 20.48 -1.00
N VAL A 227 -4.58 20.22 -2.01
CA VAL A 227 -4.04 21.27 -2.88
C VAL A 227 -5.16 22.05 -3.58
N GLY A 228 -6.17 21.36 -4.12
CA GLY A 228 -7.33 21.99 -4.76
C GLY A 228 -8.16 22.85 -3.81
N LEU A 229 -8.39 22.40 -2.57
CA LEU A 229 -9.08 23.18 -1.54
C LEU A 229 -8.29 24.44 -1.20
N TRP A 230 -6.99 24.32 -0.92
CA TRP A 230 -6.13 25.46 -0.63
C TRP A 230 -6.05 26.46 -1.79
N LYS A 231 -6.01 25.98 -3.04
CA LYS A 231 -6.06 26.82 -4.23
C LYS A 231 -7.36 27.61 -4.30
N SER A 232 -8.48 26.98 -3.98
CA SER A 232 -9.81 27.62 -3.97
C SER A 232 -9.89 28.70 -2.87
N HIS A 233 -9.40 28.39 -1.68
CA HIS A 233 -9.35 29.34 -0.56
C HIS A 233 -8.43 30.54 -0.82
N SER A 234 -7.30 30.34 -1.51
CA SER A 234 -6.39 31.44 -1.86
C SER A 234 -7.00 32.47 -2.83
N LYS A 235 -8.02 32.05 -3.61
CA LYS A 235 -8.76 32.92 -4.53
C LYS A 235 -9.94 33.64 -3.87
N HIS A 236 -10.41 33.15 -2.73
CA HIS A 236 -11.46 33.78 -1.92
C HIS A 236 -10.84 34.58 -0.77
N LYS A 237 -10.59 35.88 -0.99
CA LYS A 237 -10.49 36.86 0.11
C LYS A 237 -11.86 36.96 0.82
N PRO A 238 -11.92 37.30 2.13
CA PRO A 238 -13.09 37.07 2.99
C PRO A 238 -14.23 38.08 2.83
N GLU A 239 -14.43 38.69 1.66
CA GLU A 239 -15.54 39.63 1.44
C GLU A 239 -16.53 39.23 0.35
N GLU A 240 -16.29 38.16 -0.41
CA GLU A 240 -17.25 37.73 -1.44
C GLU A 240 -17.56 36.24 -1.29
N GLY A 241 -18.78 36.00 -0.80
CA GLY A 241 -19.38 34.68 -0.68
C GLY A 241 -19.34 33.92 -2.01
N CYS A 242 -19.21 32.61 -1.88
CA CYS A 242 -19.19 31.63 -2.95
C CYS A 242 -20.36 31.84 -3.94
N PHE A 243 -20.07 32.41 -5.10
CA PHE A 243 -20.93 32.38 -6.28
C PHE A 243 -20.25 31.54 -7.36
N VAL A 244 -20.59 30.25 -7.42
CA VAL A 244 -20.33 29.43 -8.59
C VAL A 244 -21.46 29.67 -9.57
N ALA A 245 -21.26 30.61 -10.49
CA ALA A 245 -22.00 30.69 -11.76
C ALA A 245 -21.18 31.50 -12.76
N GLN A 246 -20.24 30.87 -13.45
CA GLN A 246 -19.71 31.40 -14.70
C GLN A 246 -20.42 30.74 -15.87
N GLN A 247 -21.43 31.43 -16.41
CA GLN A 247 -21.74 31.31 -17.83
C GLN A 247 -21.84 32.72 -18.42
N LYS A 248 -20.82 33.04 -19.24
CA LYS A 248 -20.62 34.28 -20.00
C LYS A 248 -21.91 34.81 -20.62
N GLN A 249 -22.23 36.07 -20.36
CA GLN A 249 -22.92 36.91 -21.34
C GLN A 249 -22.22 38.26 -21.47
N SER A 250 -21.75 38.51 -22.68
CA SER A 250 -21.18 39.75 -23.18
C SER A 250 -22.26 40.84 -23.25
N SER A 251 -21.96 42.00 -22.68
CA SER A 251 -22.69 43.26 -22.86
C SER A 251 -22.78 43.69 -24.33
N PRO A 252 -23.88 44.33 -24.77
CA PRO A 252 -23.81 45.37 -25.78
C PRO A 252 -24.10 46.75 -25.17
N LYS A 253 -23.34 47.73 -25.67
CA LYS A 253 -23.39 49.15 -25.31
C LYS A 253 -24.73 49.80 -25.70
N SER A 254 -25.13 50.74 -24.84
CA SER A 254 -26.17 51.76 -25.03
C SER A 254 -26.04 52.52 -26.36
N MET A 255 -27.18 52.80 -27.04
CA MET A 255 -27.55 54.13 -27.55
C MET A 255 -29.04 54.21 -27.98
N SER A 256 -29.75 55.14 -27.31
CA SER A 256 -30.78 56.08 -27.79
C SER A 256 -32.10 55.67 -28.51
N ASN A 257 -33.18 56.05 -27.82
CA ASN A 257 -34.35 56.85 -28.26
C ASN A 257 -35.58 56.27 -29.01
N THR A 258 -36.75 56.69 -28.48
CA THR A 258 -38.11 56.79 -29.03
C THR A 258 -38.99 55.52 -29.15
N ASN A 259 -40.01 55.41 -28.28
CA ASN A 259 -41.44 55.30 -28.65
C ASN A 259 -42.31 54.75 -27.49
N LEU A 260 -43.29 55.55 -27.04
CA LEU A 260 -44.11 55.30 -25.85
C LEU A 260 -45.27 54.29 -26.05
N LYS A 261 -45.35 53.59 -27.20
CA LYS A 261 -46.36 52.54 -27.47
C LYS A 261 -45.80 51.12 -27.60
N SER A 262 -44.48 50.97 -27.66
CA SER A 262 -43.78 49.67 -27.73
C SER A 262 -43.46 49.07 -26.34
N SER A 263 -43.56 49.88 -25.29
CA SER A 263 -43.11 49.57 -23.92
C SER A 263 -43.94 48.48 -23.24
N THR A 264 -45.27 48.46 -23.43
CA THR A 264 -46.15 47.48 -22.79
C THR A 264 -45.97 46.07 -23.35
N TYR A 265 -45.76 45.94 -24.66
CA TYR A 265 -45.50 44.65 -25.30
C TYR A 265 -44.12 44.11 -24.94
N SER A 266 -43.06 44.94 -24.92
CA SER A 266 -41.72 44.51 -24.51
C SER A 266 -41.65 44.09 -23.04
N ASN A 267 -42.41 44.73 -22.16
CA ASN A 267 -42.47 44.36 -20.73
C ASN A 267 -43.25 43.05 -20.51
N LEU A 268 -44.30 42.79 -21.30
CA LEU A 268 -45.01 41.50 -21.29
C LEU A 268 -44.11 40.36 -21.79
N THR A 269 -43.34 40.57 -22.86
CA THR A 269 -42.37 39.59 -23.35
C THR A 269 -41.24 39.37 -22.34
N SER A 270 -40.76 40.41 -21.67
CA SER A 270 -39.75 40.31 -20.61
C SER A 270 -40.26 39.50 -19.40
N LEU A 271 -41.51 39.69 -18.99
CA LEU A 271 -42.12 38.92 -17.90
C LEU A 271 -42.34 37.46 -18.29
N GLN A 272 -42.75 37.19 -19.53
CA GLN A 272 -42.88 35.82 -20.05
C GLN A 272 -41.53 35.10 -20.09
N ASN A 273 -40.47 35.77 -20.53
CA ASN A 273 -39.11 35.22 -20.51
C ASN A 273 -38.64 34.92 -19.07
N LEU A 274 -38.91 35.82 -18.12
CA LEU A 274 -38.57 35.61 -16.71
C LEU A 274 -39.31 34.42 -16.11
N ILE A 275 -40.60 34.25 -16.42
CA ILE A 275 -41.40 33.10 -15.97
C ILE A 275 -40.82 31.80 -16.53
N GLN A 276 -40.48 31.78 -17.82
CA GLN A 276 -39.90 30.61 -18.46
C GLN A 276 -38.52 30.26 -17.89
N GLU A 277 -37.71 31.26 -17.54
CA GLU A 277 -36.41 31.06 -16.90
C GLU A 277 -36.57 30.53 -15.46
N ILE A 278 -37.55 31.04 -14.71
CA ILE A 278 -37.90 30.51 -13.37
C ILE A 278 -38.36 29.05 -13.46
N GLU A 279 -39.20 28.70 -14.42
CA GLU A 279 -39.64 27.32 -14.63
C GLU A 279 -38.47 26.40 -15.00
N LEU A 280 -37.54 26.85 -15.84
CA LEU A 280 -36.32 26.09 -16.16
C LEU A 280 -35.41 25.92 -14.94
N LEU A 281 -35.24 26.96 -14.13
CA LEU A 281 -34.46 26.89 -12.89
C LEU A 281 -35.11 25.96 -11.87
N GLN A 282 -36.43 25.97 -11.74
CA GLN A 282 -37.18 25.06 -10.88
C GLN A 282 -37.02 23.61 -11.34
N ASN A 283 -37.22 23.33 -12.63
CA ASN A 283 -37.02 21.99 -13.19
C ASN A 283 -35.57 21.51 -13.03
N SER A 284 -34.58 22.39 -13.22
CA SER A 284 -33.16 22.07 -13.00
C SER A 284 -32.87 21.78 -11.53
N ARG A 285 -33.42 22.56 -10.61
CA ARG A 285 -33.24 22.36 -9.16
C ARG A 285 -33.90 21.07 -8.73
N ASP A 286 -35.12 20.82 -9.17
CA ASP A 286 -35.87 19.63 -8.78
C ASP A 286 -35.17 18.36 -9.29
N ARG A 287 -34.62 18.40 -10.51
CA ARG A 287 -33.75 17.33 -11.03
C ARG A 287 -32.48 17.14 -10.20
N GLN A 288 -31.80 18.21 -9.79
CA GLN A 288 -30.62 18.10 -8.92
C GLN A 288 -30.96 17.51 -7.55
N VAL A 289 -32.13 17.87 -7.00
CA VAL A 289 -32.62 17.32 -5.72
C VAL A 289 -32.94 15.83 -5.86
N GLU A 290 -33.58 15.42 -6.94
CA GLU A 290 -33.84 14.00 -7.23
C GLU A 290 -32.54 13.20 -7.38
N GLU A 291 -31.57 13.72 -8.12
CA GLU A 291 -30.25 13.08 -8.28
C GLU A 291 -29.50 12.97 -6.94
N ALA A 292 -29.56 14.01 -6.09
CA ALA A 292 -28.98 14.00 -4.75
C ALA A 292 -29.67 13.01 -3.80
N MET A 293 -31.00 12.85 -3.90
CA MET A 293 -31.74 11.85 -3.11
C MET A 293 -31.37 10.42 -3.54
N LEU A 294 -31.28 10.15 -4.84
CA LEU A 294 -30.86 8.84 -5.35
C LEU A 294 -29.41 8.51 -4.95
N CYS A 295 -28.53 9.51 -4.97
CA CYS A 295 -27.16 9.37 -4.50
C CYS A 295 -27.12 9.05 -2.99
N SER A 296 -27.87 9.79 -2.18
CA SER A 296 -27.96 9.56 -0.73
C SER A 296 -28.48 8.16 -0.41
N GLN A 297 -29.53 7.71 -1.10
CA GLN A 297 -30.07 6.36 -0.90
C GLN A 297 -29.09 5.25 -1.29
N ARG A 298 -28.27 5.46 -2.33
CA ARG A 298 -27.21 4.52 -2.70
C ARG A 298 -26.14 4.44 -1.62
N LEU A 299 -25.69 5.59 -1.13
CA LEU A 299 -24.70 5.67 -0.05
C LEU A 299 -25.21 5.01 1.23
N GLU A 300 -26.50 5.18 1.57
CA GLU A 300 -27.10 4.50 2.72
C GLU A 300 -27.08 2.97 2.57
N LYS A 301 -27.40 2.45 1.37
CA LYS A 301 -27.33 1.01 1.10
C LYS A 301 -25.91 0.47 1.20
N GLU A 302 -24.95 1.19 0.63
CA GLU A 302 -23.52 0.83 0.71
C GLU A 302 -23.01 0.89 2.16
N LEU A 303 -23.42 1.88 2.94
CA LEU A 303 -23.11 1.98 4.37
C LEU A 303 -23.67 0.79 5.14
N TRP A 304 -24.91 0.39 4.87
CA TRP A 304 -25.53 -0.77 5.50
C TRP A 304 -24.82 -2.08 5.15
N SER A 305 -24.53 -2.30 3.86
CA SER A 305 -23.78 -3.47 3.40
C SER A 305 -22.38 -3.50 4.03
N SER A 306 -21.69 -2.35 4.08
CA SER A 306 -20.39 -2.24 4.72
C SER A 306 -20.46 -2.60 6.22
N LYS A 307 -21.45 -2.08 6.96
CA LYS A 307 -21.64 -2.43 8.38
C LYS A 307 -21.86 -3.92 8.60
N GLU A 308 -22.63 -4.57 7.74
CA GLU A 308 -22.86 -6.02 7.81
C GLU A 308 -21.56 -6.81 7.57
N THR A 309 -20.77 -6.40 6.57
CA THR A 309 -19.46 -7.05 6.33
C THR A 309 -18.49 -6.86 7.48
N VAL A 310 -18.48 -5.69 8.12
CA VAL A 310 -17.64 -5.42 9.30
C VAL A 310 -18.06 -6.31 10.47
N ALA A 311 -19.36 -6.43 10.74
CA ALA A 311 -19.87 -7.30 11.80
C ALA A 311 -19.47 -8.78 11.58
N ALA A 312 -19.59 -9.28 10.34
CA ALA A 312 -19.17 -10.64 10.00
C ALA A 312 -17.65 -10.86 10.21
N LEU A 313 -16.83 -9.87 9.84
CA LEU A 313 -15.38 -9.94 10.06
C LEU A 313 -15.01 -9.88 11.55
N GLU A 314 -15.73 -9.08 12.35
CA GLU A 314 -15.55 -9.04 13.80
C GLU A 314 -15.86 -10.39 14.46
N ASP A 315 -16.93 -11.06 14.04
CA ASP A 315 -17.30 -12.40 14.52
C ASP A 315 -16.23 -13.44 14.15
N CYS A 316 -15.73 -13.41 12.91
CA CYS A 316 -14.62 -14.26 12.48
C CYS A 316 -13.36 -14.00 13.33
N ASN A 317 -13.03 -12.73 13.60
CA ASN A 317 -11.88 -12.35 14.41
C ASN A 317 -12.00 -12.86 15.85
N GLN A 318 -13.19 -12.72 16.46
CA GLN A 318 -13.47 -13.28 17.78
C GLN A 318 -13.33 -14.80 17.80
N SER A 319 -13.76 -15.49 16.74
CA SER A 319 -13.59 -16.94 16.61
C SER A 319 -12.12 -17.34 16.51
N LEU A 320 -11.35 -16.67 15.67
CA LEU A 320 -9.91 -16.90 15.54
C LEU A 320 -9.15 -16.65 16.84
N LYS A 321 -9.54 -15.63 17.62
CA LYS A 321 -8.96 -15.39 18.95
C LYS A 321 -9.23 -16.55 19.91
N ARG A 322 -10.43 -17.12 19.89
CA ARG A 322 -10.77 -18.31 20.70
C ARG A 322 -9.92 -19.51 20.28
N GLU A 323 -9.80 -19.77 18.98
CA GLU A 323 -8.97 -20.86 18.46
C GLU A 323 -7.49 -20.68 18.76
N GLN A 324 -6.97 -19.45 18.65
CA GLN A 324 -5.58 -19.14 18.98
C GLN A 324 -5.26 -19.46 20.45
N VAL A 325 -6.15 -19.11 21.37
CA VAL A 325 -6.00 -19.45 22.79
C VAL A 325 -6.06 -20.96 22.99
N GLY A 326 -6.98 -21.66 22.32
CA GLY A 326 -7.06 -23.11 22.34
C GLY A 326 -5.78 -23.79 21.84
N MET A 327 -5.22 -23.29 20.73
CA MET A 327 -3.97 -23.79 20.15
C MET A 327 -2.79 -23.58 21.10
N ARG A 328 -2.66 -22.39 21.69
CA ARG A 328 -1.60 -22.10 22.69
C ARG A 328 -1.67 -23.06 23.88
N ARG A 329 -2.87 -23.37 24.36
CA ARG A 329 -3.06 -24.34 25.45
C ARG A 329 -2.57 -25.73 25.04
N LYS A 330 -3.01 -26.23 23.88
CA LYS A 330 -2.58 -27.55 23.37
C LYS A 330 -1.07 -27.66 23.17
N VAL A 331 -0.44 -26.59 22.68
CA VAL A 331 1.02 -26.52 22.53
C VAL A 331 1.72 -26.61 23.89
N GLU A 332 1.23 -25.90 24.90
CA GLU A 332 1.83 -25.96 26.24
C GLU A 332 1.60 -27.33 26.91
N GLU A 333 0.43 -27.94 26.72
CA GLU A 333 0.17 -29.32 27.17
C GLU A 333 1.15 -30.31 26.51
N ALA A 334 1.36 -30.21 25.19
CA ALA A 334 2.35 -31.03 24.49
C ALA A 334 3.77 -30.78 24.99
N ARG A 335 4.13 -29.52 25.27
CA ARG A 335 5.44 -29.15 25.84
C ARG A 335 5.65 -29.80 27.21
N GLN A 336 4.65 -29.77 28.08
CA GLN A 336 4.70 -30.40 29.40
C GLN A 336 4.81 -31.92 29.31
N ALA A 337 4.04 -32.54 28.41
CA ALA A 337 4.15 -33.98 28.12
C ALA A 337 5.57 -34.36 27.69
N LEU A 338 6.18 -33.60 26.76
CA LEU A 338 7.56 -33.82 26.33
C LEU A 338 8.58 -33.66 27.46
N LEU A 339 8.43 -32.64 28.30
CA LEU A 339 9.32 -32.42 29.46
C LEU A 339 9.26 -33.59 30.44
N SER A 340 8.05 -34.06 30.78
CA SER A 340 7.87 -35.23 31.65
C SER A 340 8.45 -36.51 31.03
N GLY A 341 8.21 -36.72 29.73
CA GLY A 341 8.77 -37.85 28.98
C GLY A 341 10.29 -37.83 28.96
N LEU A 342 10.91 -36.66 28.71
CA LEU A 342 12.36 -36.50 28.72
C LEU A 342 12.96 -36.76 30.10
N SER A 343 12.31 -36.30 31.17
CA SER A 343 12.72 -36.60 32.54
C SER A 343 12.72 -38.12 32.78
N LYS A 344 11.69 -38.83 32.29
CA LYS A 344 11.62 -40.28 32.40
C LYS A 344 12.72 -40.99 31.63
N VAL A 345 13.03 -40.53 30.41
CA VAL A 345 14.13 -41.07 29.60
C VAL A 345 15.46 -40.90 30.33
N LYS A 346 15.73 -39.74 30.94
CA LYS A 346 16.95 -39.52 31.74
C LYS A 346 17.04 -40.45 32.95
N GLU A 347 15.94 -40.71 33.65
CA GLU A 347 15.91 -41.70 34.73
C GLU A 347 16.23 -43.12 34.23
N LEU A 348 15.67 -43.49 33.07
CA LEU A 348 15.92 -44.80 32.46
C LEU A 348 17.36 -44.93 31.96
N GLU A 349 17.91 -43.87 31.37
CA GLU A 349 19.31 -43.80 30.94
C GLU A 349 20.25 -43.96 32.15
N ALA A 350 19.98 -43.27 33.27
CA ALA A 350 20.73 -43.43 34.51
C ALA A 350 20.63 -44.86 35.07
N LYS A 351 19.48 -45.52 34.98
CA LYS A 351 19.36 -46.95 35.37
C LYS A 351 20.14 -47.86 34.42
N ALA A 352 20.05 -47.61 33.12
CA ALA A 352 20.73 -48.38 32.08
C ALA A 352 22.25 -48.30 32.21
N SER A 353 22.81 -47.16 32.64
CA SER A 353 24.26 -47.01 32.84
C SER A 353 24.84 -47.93 33.92
N HIS A 354 24.00 -48.43 34.85
CA HIS A 354 24.42 -49.38 35.90
C HIS A 354 24.43 -50.84 35.42
N VAL A 355 23.73 -51.14 34.33
CA VAL A 355 23.58 -52.52 33.81
C VAL A 355 24.94 -53.15 33.47
N PRO A 356 25.90 -52.48 32.79
CA PRO A 356 27.21 -53.07 32.51
C PRO A 356 28.05 -53.38 33.76
N ALA A 357 27.88 -52.60 34.83
CA ALA A 357 28.56 -52.87 36.10
C ALA A 357 28.00 -54.13 36.78
N LEU A 358 26.66 -54.25 36.79
CA LEU A 358 25.97 -55.44 37.31
C LEU A 358 26.34 -56.69 36.49
N GLN A 359 26.38 -56.58 35.16
CA GLN A 359 26.80 -57.68 34.28
C GLN A 359 28.23 -58.16 34.60
N ARG A 360 29.19 -57.24 34.79
CA ARG A 360 30.56 -57.61 35.20
C ARG A 360 30.58 -58.35 36.54
N HIS A 361 29.78 -57.91 37.50
CA HIS A 361 29.70 -58.58 38.81
C HIS A 361 29.08 -59.97 38.72
N ILE A 362 28.04 -60.14 37.89
CA ILE A 362 27.45 -61.46 37.62
C ILE A 362 28.49 -62.41 37.04
N ILE A 363 29.24 -62.00 36.01
CA ILE A 363 30.30 -62.82 35.41
C ILE A 363 31.36 -63.22 36.45
N GLN A 364 31.75 -62.29 37.33
CA GLN A 364 32.68 -62.59 38.42
C GLN A 364 32.12 -63.65 39.37
N LEU A 365 30.88 -63.49 39.84
CA LEU A 365 30.22 -64.45 40.72
C LEU A 365 30.05 -65.82 40.04
N GLU A 366 29.74 -65.86 38.75
CA GLU A 366 29.68 -67.10 37.97
C GLU A 366 31.03 -67.81 37.92
N SER A 367 32.13 -67.07 37.74
CA SER A 367 33.49 -67.63 37.75
C SER A 367 33.88 -68.18 39.14
N GLU A 368 33.49 -67.49 40.22
CA GLU A 368 33.71 -67.95 41.59
C GLU A 368 32.89 -69.21 41.88
N LEU A 369 31.63 -69.26 41.47
CA LEU A 369 30.78 -70.46 41.60
C LEU A 369 31.32 -71.65 40.83
N LEU A 370 31.91 -71.44 39.65
CA LEU A 370 32.56 -72.49 38.87
C LEU A 370 33.83 -73.03 39.55
N TYR A 371 34.52 -72.22 40.36
CA TYR A 371 35.69 -72.66 41.12
C TYR A 371 35.32 -73.56 42.32
N TYR A 372 34.15 -73.34 42.92
CA TYR A 372 33.66 -74.12 44.06
C TYR A 372 32.82 -75.35 43.69
N ARG A 373 32.59 -75.57 42.38
CA ARG A 373 31.86 -76.73 41.85
C ARG A 373 32.85 -77.72 41.28
#